data_AF-A0A848V4P6-F1
#
_entry.id   AF-A0A848V4P6-F1
#
_cell.length_a   1.000
_cell.length_b   1.000
_cell.length_c   1.000
_cell.angle_alpha   90.00
_cell.angle_beta   90.00
_cell.angle_gamma   90.00
#
_symmetry.space_group_name_H-M   'P 1'
#
loop_
_entity.id
_entity.type
_entity.pdbx_description
1 polymer ?
#
loop_
_entity_poly.entity_id
_entity_poly.type
_entity_poly.pdbx_seq_one_letter_code
_entity_poly.pdbx_strand_id
1 'polypeptide(L)'
;MMTNLENKHSATFREKMAWVMTAALLIASGVFFHSLWNVSTSLEQVPKQAVLVMLVLFAIILTIIAIAGAIVAALSNVSEADEPMDERDKQITLKATHLGSIATGMVLVFTCLAYFYDARSSDMLLGIIAALILGHLVEYIFQIYLYRRKIYHG
;
A
#
# COMPACT_ATOMS: atom_id res chain seq x y z
N MET A 1 -39.70 -22.28 8.25
CA MET A 1 -39.30 -20.85 8.16
C MET A 1 -37.94 -20.68 8.84
N MET A 2 -36.87 -21.25 8.28
CA MET A 2 -35.50 -21.16 8.81
C MET A 2 -34.50 -21.52 7.70
N THR A 3 -34.25 -20.64 6.74
CA THR A 3 -33.15 -20.81 5.75
C THR A 3 -32.93 -19.50 4.99
N ASN A 4 -32.54 -18.41 5.67
CA ASN A 4 -32.18 -17.18 4.97
C ASN A 4 -31.35 -16.18 5.80
N LEU A 5 -30.36 -16.65 6.56
CA LEU A 5 -29.47 -15.73 7.30
C LEU A 5 -27.96 -16.00 7.18
N GLU A 6 -27.53 -16.90 6.30
CA GLU A 6 -26.10 -17.19 6.17
C GLU A 6 -25.61 -17.05 4.73
N ASN A 7 -25.79 -15.84 4.19
CA ASN A 7 -24.99 -15.37 3.07
C ASN A 7 -24.27 -14.09 3.52
N LYS A 8 -23.60 -14.17 4.67
CA LYS A 8 -22.65 -13.14 5.08
C LYS A 8 -21.36 -13.46 4.33
N HIS A 9 -21.17 -12.83 3.18
CA HIS A 9 -19.92 -12.84 2.43
C HIS A 9 -18.84 -12.21 3.32
N SER A 10 -18.32 -12.94 4.31
CA SER A 10 -17.22 -12.47 5.14
C SER A 10 -15.98 -12.40 4.25
N ALA A 11 -15.54 -11.19 3.95
CA ALA A 11 -14.28 -10.97 3.24
C ALA A 11 -13.16 -11.76 3.95
N THR A 12 -12.36 -12.50 3.16
CA THR A 12 -11.21 -13.26 3.64
C THR A 12 -10.30 -12.36 4.46
N PHE A 13 -9.64 -12.88 5.52
CA PHE A 13 -8.67 -12.14 6.35
C PHE A 13 -7.75 -11.24 5.51
N ARG A 14 -7.23 -11.76 4.40
CA ARG A 14 -6.32 -11.05 3.48
C ARG A 14 -6.98 -9.89 2.73
N GLU A 15 -8.24 -10.02 2.32
CA GLU A 15 -8.97 -8.90 1.69
C GLU A 15 -9.16 -7.75 2.70
N LYS A 16 -9.52 -8.07 3.95
CA LYS A 16 -9.66 -7.06 5.02
C LYS A 16 -8.33 -6.35 5.28
N MET A 17 -7.23 -7.10 5.36
CA MET A 17 -5.89 -6.53 5.50
C MET A 17 -5.50 -5.65 4.31
N ALA A 18 -5.80 -6.05 3.08
CA ALA A 18 -5.53 -5.24 1.90
C ALA A 18 -6.30 -3.89 1.93
N TRP A 19 -7.55 -3.90 2.40
CA TRP A 19 -8.31 -2.66 2.63
C TRP A 19 -7.69 -1.77 3.71
N VAL A 20 -7.33 -2.35 4.85
CA VAL A 20 -6.67 -1.61 5.95
C VAL A 20 -5.37 -0.98 5.46
N MET A 21 -4.53 -1.74 4.77
CA MET A 21 -3.25 -1.25 4.25
C MET A 21 -3.44 -0.20 3.16
N THR A 22 -4.42 -0.35 2.28
CA THR A 22 -4.75 0.69 1.28
C THR A 22 -5.15 2.00 1.95
N ALA A 23 -6.06 1.95 2.93
CA ALA A 23 -6.50 3.13 3.66
C ALA A 23 -5.36 3.77 4.45
N ALA A 24 -4.57 2.96 5.15
CA ALA A 24 -3.39 3.40 5.89
C ALA A 24 -2.39 4.11 4.99
N LEU A 25 -2.10 3.51 3.83
CA LEU A 25 -1.15 4.06 2.86
C LEU A 25 -1.66 5.35 2.24
N LEU A 26 -2.95 5.46 1.91
CA LEU A 26 -3.56 6.70 1.41
C LEU A 26 -3.51 7.83 2.45
N ILE A 27 -3.89 7.55 3.69
CA ILE A 27 -3.89 8.56 4.77
C ILE A 27 -2.46 8.99 5.08
N ALA A 28 -1.55 8.04 5.30
CA ALA A 28 -0.18 8.32 5.66
C ALA A 28 0.54 9.08 4.53
N SER A 29 0.31 8.69 3.27
CA SER A 29 0.92 9.38 2.13
C SER A 29 0.35 10.78 1.95
N GLY A 30 -0.97 10.96 2.12
CA GLY A 30 -1.62 12.27 2.11
C GLY A 30 -1.01 13.21 3.16
N VAL A 31 -0.86 12.74 4.41
CA VAL A 31 -0.22 13.52 5.49
C VAL A 31 1.25 13.82 5.18
N PHE A 32 2.00 12.82 4.68
CA PHE A 32 3.41 12.98 4.30
C PHE A 32 3.59 14.05 3.22
N PHE A 33 2.88 13.94 2.09
CA PHE A 33 2.99 14.89 0.99
C PHE A 33 2.46 16.27 1.35
N HIS A 34 1.37 16.36 2.13
CA HIS A 34 0.86 17.64 2.62
C HIS A 34 1.87 18.35 3.54
N SER A 35 2.45 17.61 4.49
CA SER A 35 3.46 18.16 5.41
C SER A 35 4.70 18.61 4.64
N LEU A 36 5.14 17.80 3.68
CA LEU A 36 6.30 18.14 2.86
C LEU A 36 6.04 19.35 1.96
N TRP A 37 4.84 19.49 1.40
CA TRP A 37 4.45 20.64 0.60
C TRP A 37 4.54 21.94 1.41
N ASN A 38 4.03 21.94 2.65
CA ASN A 38 4.08 23.11 3.54
C ASN A 38 5.52 23.51 3.90
N VAL A 39 6.41 22.53 4.14
CA VAL A 39 7.82 22.83 4.40
C VAL A 39 8.56 23.25 3.12
N SER A 40 8.25 22.65 1.98
CA SER A 40 8.96 22.92 0.72
C SER A 40 8.60 24.29 0.14
N THR A 41 7.35 24.73 0.30
CA THR A 41 6.92 26.07 -0.11
C THR A 41 7.58 27.18 0.72
N SER A 42 7.85 26.94 2.01
CA SER A 42 8.56 27.92 2.84
C SER A 42 10.07 28.00 2.57
N LEU A 43 10.67 26.95 2.02
CA LEU A 43 12.11 26.87 1.75
C LEU A 43 12.48 26.98 0.25
N GLU A 44 11.49 27.09 -0.64
CA GLU A 44 11.61 27.05 -2.11
C GLU A 44 12.35 25.81 -2.67
N GLN A 45 12.53 24.79 -1.83
CA GLN A 45 13.20 23.54 -2.15
C GLN A 45 12.73 22.43 -1.22
N VAL A 46 12.92 21.18 -1.64
CA VAL A 46 12.61 20.01 -0.82
C VAL A 46 13.74 19.77 0.22
N PRO A 47 13.47 19.92 1.53
CA PRO A 47 14.48 19.80 2.58
C PRO A 47 14.87 18.33 2.85
N LYS A 48 16.05 17.92 2.37
CA LYS A 48 16.53 16.52 2.44
C LYS A 48 16.46 15.91 3.85
N GLN A 49 16.86 16.66 4.88
CA GLN A 49 16.85 16.18 6.27
C GLN A 49 15.43 15.96 6.80
N ALA A 50 14.52 16.91 6.53
CA ALA A 50 13.13 16.78 6.96
C ALA A 50 12.41 15.65 6.21
N VAL A 51 12.69 15.45 4.92
CA VAL A 51 12.18 14.29 4.15
C VAL A 51 12.58 12.97 4.82
N LEU A 52 13.85 12.83 5.23
CA LEU A 52 14.33 11.61 5.88
C LEU A 52 13.61 11.36 7.20
N VAL A 53 13.52 12.37 8.07
CA VAL A 53 12.81 12.26 9.35
C VAL A 53 11.32 11.92 9.13
N MET A 54 10.66 12.60 8.20
CA MET A 54 9.26 12.33 7.87
C MET A 54 9.06 10.92 7.29
N LEU A 55 9.99 10.43 6.47
CA LEU A 55 9.93 9.07 5.91
C LEU A 55 10.07 8.00 7.00
N VAL A 56 10.95 8.21 7.97
CA VAL A 56 11.10 7.31 9.12
C VAL A 56 9.81 7.29 9.95
N LEU A 57 9.24 8.45 10.27
CA LEU A 57 7.97 8.53 10.98
C LEU A 57 6.83 7.87 10.20
N PHE A 58 6.77 8.09 8.89
CA PHE A 58 5.81 7.44 7.99
C PHE A 58 5.91 5.91 8.06
N ALA A 59 7.12 5.36 7.97
CA ALA A 59 7.35 3.92 8.06
C ALA A 59 6.95 3.35 9.43
N ILE A 60 7.27 4.06 10.52
CA ILE A 60 6.86 3.68 11.89
C ILE A 60 5.34 3.65 12.01
N ILE A 61 4.64 4.69 11.55
CA ILE A 61 3.18 4.79 11.60
C ILE A 61 2.54 3.66 10.80
N LEU A 62 3.01 3.40 9.57
CA LEU A 62 2.49 2.31 8.76
C LEU A 62 2.73 0.94 9.40
N THR A 63 3.89 0.75 10.02
CA THR A 63 4.20 -0.50 10.74
C THR A 63 3.25 -0.71 11.92
N ILE A 64 2.98 0.35 12.70
CA ILE A 64 2.03 0.29 13.82
C ILE A 64 0.62 -0.04 13.30
N ILE A 65 0.18 0.59 12.21
CA ILE A 65 -1.14 0.31 11.61
C ILE A 65 -1.20 -1.12 11.06
N ALA A 66 -0.13 -1.62 10.44
CA ALA A 66 -0.07 -2.99 9.94
C ALA A 66 -0.18 -4.01 11.09
N ILE A 67 0.54 -3.78 12.20
CA ILE A 67 0.47 -4.61 13.41
C ILE A 67 -0.96 -4.56 14.00
N ALA A 68 -1.52 -3.37 14.18
CA ALA A 68 -2.88 -3.22 14.71
C ALA A 68 -3.92 -3.88 13.81
N GLY A 69 -3.79 -3.71 12.49
CA GLY A 69 -4.63 -4.36 11.48
C GLY A 69 -4.55 -5.88 11.57
N ALA A 70 -3.34 -6.43 11.68
CA ALA A 70 -3.12 -7.86 11.81
C ALA A 70 -3.76 -8.41 13.10
N ILE A 71 -3.62 -7.70 14.23
CA ILE A 71 -4.26 -8.07 15.50
C ILE A 71 -5.78 -8.07 15.36
N VAL A 72 -6.38 -7.00 14.82
CA VAL A 72 -7.84 -6.89 14.65
C VAL A 72 -8.37 -7.97 13.71
N ALA A 73 -7.65 -8.23 12.62
CA ALA A 73 -8.04 -9.24 11.66
C ALA A 73 -7.92 -10.66 12.26
N ALA A 74 -6.89 -10.93 13.08
CA ALA A 74 -6.69 -12.21 13.74
C ALA A 74 -7.79 -12.48 14.78
N LEU A 75 -8.16 -11.47 15.58
CA LEU A 75 -9.26 -11.57 16.53
C LEU A 75 -10.62 -11.81 15.86
N SER A 76 -10.79 -11.36 14.61
CA SER A 76 -12.04 -11.49 13.87
C SER A 76 -12.23 -12.87 13.23
N ASN A 77 -11.15 -13.63 13.02
CA ASN A 77 -11.19 -14.94 12.34
C ASN A 77 -10.02 -15.82 12.82
N VAL A 78 -10.03 -16.16 14.13
CA VAL A 78 -8.98 -16.96 14.76
C VAL A 78 -8.76 -18.31 14.06
N SER A 79 -9.82 -18.90 13.49
CA SER A 79 -9.75 -20.17 12.73
C SER A 79 -9.02 -20.06 11.40
N GLU A 80 -9.04 -18.91 10.71
CA GLU A 80 -8.33 -18.70 9.43
C GLU A 80 -6.89 -18.21 9.65
N ALA A 81 -6.54 -17.76 10.87
CA ALA A 81 -5.23 -17.18 11.16
C ALA A 81 -4.09 -18.21 11.14
N ASP A 82 -4.40 -19.47 11.51
CA ASP A 82 -3.47 -20.61 11.46
C ASP A 82 -3.60 -21.45 10.19
N GLU A 83 -4.54 -21.12 9.30
CA GLU A 83 -4.67 -21.84 8.03
C GLU A 83 -3.51 -21.49 7.09
N PRO A 84 -2.81 -22.49 6.53
CA PRO A 84 -1.75 -22.26 5.57
C PRO A 84 -2.31 -21.49 4.38
N MET A 85 -1.52 -20.55 3.86
CA MET A 85 -1.92 -19.73 2.72
C MET A 85 -2.32 -20.64 1.54
N ASP A 86 -3.60 -20.57 1.16
CA ASP A 86 -4.12 -21.28 0.00
C ASP A 86 -3.33 -20.89 -1.26
N GLU A 87 -3.16 -21.82 -2.20
CA GLU A 87 -2.52 -21.57 -3.49
C GLU A 87 -3.22 -20.44 -4.25
N ARG A 88 -4.54 -20.27 -4.05
CA ARG A 88 -5.29 -19.12 -4.56
C ARG A 88 -4.74 -17.78 -4.06
N ASP A 89 -4.55 -17.63 -2.75
CA ASP A 89 -4.10 -16.39 -2.13
C ASP A 89 -2.67 -16.04 -2.56
N LYS A 90 -1.84 -17.08 -2.72
CA LYS A 90 -0.48 -16.96 -3.23
C LYS A 90 -0.48 -16.44 -4.68
N GLN A 91 -1.33 -17.00 -5.55
CA GLN A 91 -1.44 -16.53 -6.93
C GLN A 91 -1.97 -15.09 -7.03
N ILE A 92 -2.93 -14.71 -6.19
CA ILE A 92 -3.44 -13.34 -6.13
C ILE A 92 -2.33 -12.38 -5.72
N THR A 93 -1.60 -12.72 -4.65
CA THR A 93 -0.48 -11.91 -4.15
C THR A 93 0.57 -11.73 -5.23
N LEU A 94 1.03 -12.82 -5.86
CA LEU A 94 2.04 -12.76 -6.93
C LEU A 94 1.62 -11.88 -8.11
N LYS A 95 0.38 -12.00 -8.58
CA LYS A 95 -0.14 -11.17 -9.70
C LYS A 95 -0.20 -9.69 -9.32
N ALA A 96 -0.66 -9.40 -8.11
CA ALA A 96 -0.73 -8.03 -7.62
C ALA A 96 0.66 -7.41 -7.40
N THR A 97 1.58 -8.14 -6.78
CA THR A 97 2.98 -7.70 -6.59
C THR A 97 3.67 -7.47 -7.93
N HIS A 98 3.42 -8.30 -8.94
CA HIS A 98 3.97 -8.08 -10.29
C HIS A 98 3.51 -6.75 -10.88
N LEU A 99 2.21 -6.44 -10.82
CA LEU A 99 1.68 -5.18 -11.32
C LEU A 99 2.15 -3.97 -10.50
N GLY A 100 2.21 -4.11 -9.17
CA GLY A 100 2.79 -3.09 -8.29
C GLY A 100 4.25 -2.81 -8.62
N SER A 101 5.04 -3.85 -8.89
CA SER A 101 6.46 -3.72 -9.29
C SER A 101 6.62 -3.02 -10.64
N ILE A 102 5.76 -3.33 -11.61
CA ILE A 102 5.73 -2.62 -12.91
C ILE A 102 5.39 -1.15 -12.69
N ALA A 103 4.40 -0.83 -11.85
CA ALA A 103 4.04 0.54 -11.52
C ALA A 103 5.20 1.30 -10.86
N THR A 104 5.87 0.70 -9.86
CA THR A 104 7.08 1.27 -9.25
C THR A 104 8.15 1.53 -10.29
N GLY A 105 8.44 0.53 -11.14
CA GLY A 105 9.46 0.63 -12.17
C GLY A 105 9.19 1.77 -13.16
N MET A 106 7.94 1.93 -13.61
CA MET A 106 7.56 3.04 -14.50
C MET A 106 7.79 4.40 -13.85
N VAL A 107 7.34 4.60 -12.61
CA VAL A 107 7.52 5.87 -11.90
C VAL A 107 9.00 6.16 -11.63
N LEU A 108 9.81 5.13 -11.32
CA LEU A 108 11.26 5.27 -11.18
C LEU A 108 11.91 5.69 -12.49
N VAL A 109 11.53 5.11 -13.63
CA VAL A 109 12.05 5.52 -14.95
C VAL A 109 11.73 6.99 -15.21
N PHE A 110 10.49 7.43 -14.96
CA PHE A 110 10.12 8.85 -15.10
C PHE A 110 10.89 9.75 -14.13
N THR A 111 11.13 9.30 -12.91
CA THR A 111 11.92 10.04 -11.91
C THR A 111 13.38 10.21 -12.36
N CYS A 112 13.99 9.14 -12.88
CA CYS A 112 15.34 9.19 -13.44
C CYS A 112 15.40 10.09 -14.67
N LEU A 113 14.43 10.01 -15.58
CA LEU A 113 14.35 10.91 -16.73
C LEU A 113 14.23 12.37 -16.29
N ALA A 114 13.37 12.68 -15.31
CA ALA A 114 13.25 14.03 -14.78
C ALA A 114 14.58 14.57 -14.24
N TYR A 115 15.38 13.72 -13.58
CA TYR A 115 16.72 14.08 -13.13
C TYR A 115 17.67 14.44 -14.29
N PHE A 116 17.60 13.73 -15.42
CA PHE A 116 18.37 14.11 -16.62
C PHE A 116 17.93 15.45 -17.23
N TYR A 117 16.70 15.89 -17.01
CA TYR A 117 16.15 17.18 -17.45
C TYR A 117 16.27 18.29 -16.38
N ASP A 118 17.34 18.27 -15.58
CA ASP A 118 17.69 19.32 -14.60
C ASP A 118 16.80 19.36 -13.33
N ALA A 119 16.10 18.27 -13.00
CA ALA A 119 15.45 18.17 -11.70
C ALA A 119 16.48 18.09 -10.56
N ARG A 120 16.18 18.74 -9.43
CA ARG A 120 17.08 18.76 -8.27
C ARG A 120 17.20 17.36 -7.66
N SER A 121 18.35 17.04 -7.06
CA SER A 121 18.55 15.74 -6.40
C SER A 121 17.54 15.49 -5.26
N SER A 122 17.00 16.55 -4.65
CA SER A 122 15.93 16.47 -3.65
C SER A 122 14.60 15.99 -4.24
N ASP A 123 14.32 16.38 -5.48
CA ASP A 123 13.09 16.04 -6.21
C ASP A 123 13.16 14.59 -6.68
N MET A 124 14.37 14.10 -7.00
CA MET A 124 14.62 12.69 -7.29
C MET A 124 14.31 11.79 -6.09
N LEU A 125 14.75 12.17 -4.88
CA LEU A 125 14.43 11.42 -3.66
C LEU A 125 12.91 11.35 -3.44
N LEU A 126 12.21 12.46 -3.65
CA LEU A 126 10.76 12.52 -3.54
C LEU A 126 10.08 11.62 -4.59
N GLY A 127 10.56 11.62 -5.83
CA GLY A 127 10.05 10.75 -6.89
C GLY A 127 10.24 9.26 -6.60
N ILE A 128 11.38 8.88 -6.01
CA ILE A 128 11.63 7.49 -5.55
C ILE A 128 10.62 7.09 -4.46
N ILE A 129 10.41 7.96 -3.47
CA ILE A 129 9.42 7.71 -2.40
C ILE A 129 8.01 7.59 -2.99
N ALA A 130 7.64 8.48 -3.92
CA ALA A 130 6.36 8.43 -4.62
C ALA A 130 6.20 7.12 -5.42
N ALA A 131 7.25 6.65 -6.10
CA ALA A 131 7.24 5.39 -6.83
C ALA A 131 6.94 4.20 -5.92
N LEU A 132 7.58 4.14 -4.76
CA LEU A 132 7.35 3.08 -3.77
C LEU A 132 5.92 3.09 -3.24
N ILE A 133 5.41 4.27 -2.87
CA ILE A 133 4.02 4.42 -2.38
C ILE A 133 3.01 4.02 -3.46
N LEU A 134 3.20 4.48 -4.70
CA LEU A 134 2.30 4.16 -5.81
C LEU A 134 2.34 2.67 -6.15
N GLY A 135 3.50 2.04 -6.13
CA GLY A 135 3.66 0.61 -6.32
C GLY A 135 2.86 -0.21 -5.31
N HIS A 136 3.01 0.11 -4.02
CA HIS A 136 2.26 -0.55 -2.96
C HIS A 136 0.75 -0.27 -3.02
N LEU A 137 0.33 0.94 -3.41
CA LEU A 137 -1.09 1.23 -3.63
C LEU A 137 -1.66 0.38 -4.78
N VAL A 138 -0.95 0.29 -5.90
CA VAL A 138 -1.37 -0.56 -7.03
C VAL A 138 -1.46 -2.01 -6.60
N GLU A 139 -0.47 -2.52 -5.86
CA GLU A 139 -0.48 -3.86 -5.32
C GLU A 139 -1.73 -4.12 -4.47
N TYR A 140 -2.01 -3.31 -3.44
CA TYR A 140 -3.15 -3.55 -2.56
C TYR A 140 -4.51 -3.38 -3.26
N ILE A 141 -4.64 -2.38 -4.14
CA ILE A 141 -5.86 -2.18 -4.94
C ILE A 141 -6.09 -3.39 -5.84
N PHE A 142 -5.05 -3.93 -6.46
CA PHE A 142 -5.17 -5.08 -7.34
C PHE A 142 -5.45 -6.37 -6.57
N GLN A 143 -4.90 -6.54 -5.37
CA GLN A 143 -5.27 -7.63 -4.47
C GLN A 143 -6.78 -7.58 -4.17
N ILE A 144 -7.30 -6.42 -3.75
CA ILE A 144 -8.74 -6.21 -3.49
C ILE A 144 -9.57 -6.55 -4.74
N TYR A 145 -9.17 -6.05 -5.90
CA TYR A 145 -9.87 -6.31 -7.16
C TYR A 145 -9.92 -7.81 -7.49
N LEU A 146 -8.79 -8.51 -7.34
CA LEU A 146 -8.71 -9.96 -7.59
C LEU A 146 -9.48 -10.78 -6.56
N TYR A 147 -9.52 -10.40 -5.28
CA TYR A 147 -10.35 -11.06 -4.27
C TYR A 147 -11.84 -10.93 -4.57
N ARG A 148 -12.27 -9.79 -5.11
CA ARG A 148 -13.68 -9.55 -5.47
C ARG A 148 -14.10 -10.19 -6.79
N ARG A 149 -13.14 -10.45 -7.68
CA ARG A 149 -13.40 -11.13 -8.95
C ARG A 149 -13.42 -12.64 -8.68
N LYS A 150 -14.60 -13.27 -8.75
CA LYS A 150 -14.82 -14.74 -8.63
C LYS A 150 -14.18 -15.55 -9.77
N ILE A 151 -12.95 -15.24 -10.18
CA ILE A 151 -12.37 -15.74 -11.44
C ILE A 151 -11.63 -17.05 -11.32
N TYR A 152 -11.39 -17.56 -10.12
CA TYR A 152 -10.78 -18.87 -9.95
C TYR A 152 -11.78 -19.79 -9.24
N HIS A 153 -12.75 -20.27 -10.02
CA HIS A 153 -13.40 -21.55 -9.75
C HIS A 153 -12.37 -22.63 -10.09
N GLY A 154 -11.60 -23.07 -9.09
CA GLY A 154 -10.93 -24.36 -9.11
C GLY A 154 -11.86 -25.39 -8.54
#